data_AF-A0A3C2C2M0-F1
#
_entry.id   AF-A0A3C2C2M0-F1
#
_cell.length_a   1.000
_cell.length_b   1.000
_cell.length_c   1.000
_cell.angle_alpha   90.00
_cell.angle_beta   90.00
_cell.angle_gamma   90.00
#
_symmetry.space_group_name_H-M   'P 1'
#
loop_
_entity.id
_entity.type
_entity.pdbx_description
1 polymer ?
#
loop_
_entity_poly.entity_id
_entity_poly.type
_entity_poly.pdbx_seq_one_letter_code
_entity_poly.pdbx_strand_id
1 'polypeptide(L)' 'MEDLKEQLIEEFGGDNLVEAFGELTLTVDSDDIIKTCLKLRDFYSFDTLIDLCGVDYLTYGQSDWDANASSSGFSRA' A
#
# COMPACT_ATOMS: atom_id res chain seq x y z
N MET A 1 8.63 17.30 5.36
CA MET A 1 7.63 16.25 5.11
C MET A 1 6.24 16.80 5.36
N GLU A 2 6.05 17.57 6.43
CA GLU A 2 4.80 18.30 6.71
C GLU A 2 4.30 19.13 5.52
N ASP A 3 5.13 20.00 4.94
CA ASP A 3 4.72 20.83 3.80
C ASP A 3 4.26 20.01 2.58
N LEU A 4 4.96 18.90 2.27
CA LEU A 4 4.58 18.01 1.17
C LEU A 4 3.26 17.31 1.48
N LYS A 5 3.08 16.84 2.71
CA LYS A 5 1.85 16.19 3.16
C LYS A 5 0.66 17.14 3.06
N GLU A 6 0.79 18.38 3.51
CA GLU A 6 -0.25 19.41 3.39
C GLU A 6 -0.65 19.66 1.93
N GLN A 7 0.33 19.81 1.03
CA GLN A 7 0.08 19.99 -0.40
C GLN A 7 -0.61 18.78 -1.04
N LEU A 8 -0.27 17.55 -0.62
CA LEU A 8 -0.91 16.34 -1.12
C LEU A 8 -2.33 16.16 -0.57
N ILE A 9 -2.59 16.58 0.68
CA ILE A 9 -3.94 16.59 1.26
C ILE A 9 -4.85 17.57 0.51
N GLU A 10 -4.35 18.76 0.18
CA GLU A 10 -5.11 19.76 -0.59
C GLU A 10 -5.47 19.26 -1.99
N GLU A 11 -4.54 18.56 -2.65
CA GLU A 11 -4.71 18.10 -4.02
C GLU A 11 -5.53 16.81 -4.13
N PHE A 12 -5.28 15.82 -3.26
CA PHE A 12 -5.84 14.46 -3.39
C PHE A 12 -6.88 14.10 -2.32
N GLY A 13 -7.13 14.99 -1.37
CA GLY A 13 -8.05 14.78 -0.25
C GLY A 13 -7.40 14.01 0.91
N GLY A 14 -7.75 14.41 2.14
CA GLY A 14 -7.13 13.88 3.35
C GLY A 14 -7.36 12.38 3.60
N ASP A 15 -8.52 11.85 3.19
CA ASP A 15 -8.88 10.44 3.44
C ASP A 15 -8.05 9.45 2.60
N ASN A 16 -7.42 9.92 1.52
CA ASN A 16 -6.62 9.10 0.61
C ASN A 16 -5.14 9.05 0.98
N LEU A 17 -4.70 9.88 1.93
CA LEU A 17 -3.30 9.99 2.32
C LEU A 17 -3.09 9.49 3.75
N VAL A 18 -2.30 8.43 3.89
CA VAL A 18 -1.94 7.85 5.19
C VAL A 18 -0.45 8.08 5.45
N GLU A 19 -0.12 8.59 6.63
CA GLU A 19 1.25 8.65 7.13
C GLU A 19 1.46 7.55 8.18
N ALA A 20 2.42 6.68 7.95
CA ALA A 20 2.81 5.65 8.90
C ALA A 20 4.28 5.32 8.75
N PHE A 21 4.98 5.07 9.87
CA PHE A 21 6.39 4.65 9.87
C PHE A 21 7.36 5.59 9.14
N GLY A 22 7.02 6.88 9.01
CA GLY A 22 7.83 7.86 8.26
C GLY A 22 7.62 7.83 6.75
N GLU A 23 6.57 7.17 6.28
CA GLU A 23 6.20 7.02 4.88
C GLU A 23 4.80 7.63 4.61
N LEU A 24 4.62 8.19 3.41
CA LEU A 24 3.33 8.66 2.92
C LEU A 24 2.79 7.68 1.89
N THR A 25 1.59 7.15 2.13
CA THR A 25 0.86 6.27 1.20
C THR A 25 -0.33 7.03 0.64
N LEU A 26 -0.35 7.23 -0.68
CA LEU A 26 -1.49 7.80 -1.40
C LEU A 26 -2.28 6.67 -2.07
N THR A 27 -3.53 6.49 -1.66
CA THR A 27 -4.47 5.58 -2.30
C THR A 27 -5.21 6.31 -3.42
N VAL A 28 -5.28 5.71 -4.61
CA VAL A 28 -5.99 6.30 -5.75
C VAL A 28 -6.85 5.26 -6.44
N ASP A 29 -7.90 5.73 -7.12
CA ASP A 29 -8.68 4.90 -8.03
C ASP A 29 -7.80 4.39 -9.18
N SER A 30 -8.07 3.16 -9.63
CA SER A 30 -7.28 2.50 -10.68
C SER A 30 -7.28 3.30 -11.99
N ASP A 31 -8.38 3.97 -12.29
CA ASP A 31 -8.54 4.76 -13.52
C ASP A 31 -7.72 6.06 -13.50
N ASP A 32 -7.32 6.52 -12.31
CA ASP A 32 -6.58 7.77 -12.12
C ASP A 32 -5.06 7.58 -12.00
N ILE A 33 -4.55 6.35 -12.00
CA ILE A 33 -3.13 6.09 -11.69
C ILE A 33 -2.16 6.86 -12.60
N ILE A 34 -2.41 6.89 -13.91
CA ILE A 34 -1.55 7.61 -14.86
C ILE A 34 -1.59 9.12 -14.60
N LYS A 35 -2.78 9.68 -14.38
CA LYS A 35 -2.98 11.11 -14.10
C LYS A 35 -2.27 11.51 -12.81
N THR A 36 -2.39 10.70 -11.76
CA THR A 36 -1.72 10.91 -10.47
C THR A 36 -0.21 10.86 -10.62
N CYS A 37 0.34 9.82 -11.24
CA CYS A 37 1.79 9.70 -11.45
C CYS A 37 2.36 10.86 -12.28
N LEU A 38 1.66 11.30 -13.33
CA LEU A 38 2.08 12.47 -14.12
C LEU A 38 2.09 13.74 -13.26
N LYS A 39 1.08 13.96 -12.41
CA LYS A 39 1.04 15.12 -11.51
C LYS A 39 2.18 15.07 -10.47
N LEU A 40 2.43 13.92 -9.86
CA LEU A 40 3.55 13.72 -8.94
C LEU A 40 4.91 14.00 -9.61
N ARG A 41 5.08 13.54 -10.84
CA ARG A 41 6.30 13.80 -11.63
C ARG A 41 6.47 15.30 -11.94
N ASP A 42 5.44 15.91 -12.52
CA ASP A 42 5.54 17.24 -13.12
C ASP A 42 5.51 18.38 -12.10
N PHE A 43 4.80 18.20 -10.97
CA PHE A 43 4.60 19.26 -9.97
C PHE A 43 5.32 19.01 -8.65
N TYR A 44 5.62 17.74 -8.32
CA TYR A 44 6.22 17.37 -7.04
C TYR A 44 7.62 16.74 -7.19
N SER A 45 8.18 16.71 -8.41
CA SER A 45 9.54 16.23 -8.71
C SER A 45 9.77 14.74 -8.41
N PHE A 46 8.73 13.90 -8.42
CA PHE A 46 8.86 12.44 -8.36
C PHE A 46 9.25 11.90 -9.76
N ASP A 47 10.47 12.20 -10.20
CA ASP A 47 10.94 11.92 -11.56
C ASP A 47 11.39 10.48 -11.82
N THR A 48 11.65 9.73 -10.73
CA THR A 48 12.21 8.39 -10.78
C THR A 48 11.23 7.38 -10.19
N LEU A 49 10.77 6.45 -11.02
CA LEU A 49 10.06 5.26 -10.55
C LEU A 49 11.08 4.27 -9.98
N ILE A 50 10.94 3.93 -8.70
CA ILE A 50 11.84 3.00 -8.02
C ILE A 50 11.44 1.54 -8.27
N ASP A 51 10.17 1.21 -8.02
CA ASP A 51 9.62 -0.14 -8.15
C ASP A 51 8.13 -0.11 -8.51
N LEU A 52 7.62 -1.19 -9.10
CA LEU A 52 6.20 -1.45 -9.33
C LEU A 52 5.90 -2.89 -8.96
N CYS A 53 5.13 -3.07 -7.88
CA CYS A 53 4.74 -4.37 -7.37
C CYS A 53 3.22 -4.49 -7.23
N GLY A 54 2.76 -5.74 -7.08
CA GLY A 54 1.37 -6.07 -6.82
C GLY A 54 1.29 -7.03 -5.64
N VAL A 55 0.23 -6.89 -4.83
CA VAL A 55 -0.05 -7.76 -3.69
C VAL A 55 -1.39 -8.44 -3.94
N ASP A 56 -1.41 -9.77 -3.91
CA ASP A 56 -2.65 -10.54 -3.98
C ASP A 56 -3.23 -10.72 -2.57
N TYR A 57 -4.44 -10.21 -2.37
CA TYR A 57 -5.16 -10.27 -1.10
C TYR A 57 -6.16 -11.43 -1.03
N LEU A 58 -6.24 -12.32 -2.03
CA LEU A 58 -7.28 -13.37 -2.14
C LEU A 58 -7.46 -14.20 -0.85
N THR A 59 -6.37 -14.56 -0.18
CA THR A 59 -6.37 -15.34 1.07
C THR A 59 -5.86 -14.54 2.26
N TYR A 60 -5.73 -13.22 2.15
CA TYR A 60 -5.21 -12.39 3.22
C TYR A 60 -6.09 -12.48 4.47
N GLY A 61 -5.48 -12.76 5.62
CA GLY A 61 -6.18 -12.95 6.90
C GLY A 61 -6.82 -14.33 7.08
N GLN A 62 -6.74 -15.23 6.08
CA GLN A 62 -7.11 -16.63 6.24
C GLN A 62 -5.92 -17.41 6.81
N SER A 63 -6.18 -18.26 7.82
CA SER A 63 -5.19 -19.21 8.30
C SER A 63 -5.33 -20.52 7.55
N ASP A 64 -4.28 -20.95 6.86
CA ASP A 64 -4.20 -22.31 6.27
C ASP A 64 -4.08 -23.41 7.34
N TRP A 65 -3.85 -23.02 8.59
CA TRP A 65 -3.68 -23.94 9.70
C TRP A 65 -5.01 -24.21 10.39
N ASP A 66 -5.52 -25.43 10.22
CA ASP A 66 -6.67 -25.92 10.98
C ASP A 66 -6.24 -26.09 12.45
N ALA A 67 -6.71 -25.20 13.33
CA ALA A 67 -6.42 -25.25 14.76
C ALA A 67 -6.95 -26.52 15.46
N ASN A 68 -7.67 -27.39 14.73
CA ASN A 68 -8.07 -28.74 15.16
C ASN A 68 -7.10 -29.86 14.75
N ALA A 69 -5.94 -29.56 14.14
CA ALA A 69 -4.89 -30.56 13.99
C ALA A 69 -4.50 -31.09 15.38
N SER A 70 -4.79 -32.36 15.65
CA SER A 70 -4.73 -32.93 17.00
C SER A 70 -3.37 -32.70 17.67
N SER A 71 -3.38 -32.50 18.98
CA SER A 71 -2.17 -32.37 19.82
C SER A 71 -1.23 -33.59 19.79
N SER A 72 -1.64 -34.69 19.13
CA SER A 72 -0.80 -35.82 18.79
C SER A 72 -0.08 -35.54 17.47
N GLY A 73 1.00 -34.75 17.53
CA GLY A 73 1.76 -34.32 16.35
C GLY A 73 2.19 -35.46 15.41
N PHE A 74 2.55 -35.09 14.18
CA PHE A 74 3.10 -36.01 13.18
C PHE A 74 4.39 -36.68 13.69
N SER A 75 4.31 -37.92 14.14
CA SER A 75 5.48 -38.75 14.39
C SER A 75 6.07 -39.19 13.05
N ARG A 76 7.36 -38.89 12.83
CA ARG A 76 8.15 -39.57 11.80
C ARG A 76 8.68 -40.84 12.45
N ALA A 77 8.02 -41.96 12.17
CA ALA A 77 8.57 -43.29 12.42
C ALA A 77 9.72 -43.58 11.43
#